data_AF-A0A4Q5T4M8-F1
#
_entry.id   AF-A0A4Q5T4M8-F1
#
_cell.length_a   1.000
_cell.length_b   1.000
_cell.length_c   1.000
_cell.angle_alpha   90.00
_cell.angle_beta   90.00
_cell.angle_gamma   90.00
#
_symmetry.space_group_name_H-M   'P 1'
#
loop_
_entity.id
_entity.type
_entity.pdbx_description
1 polymer ?
#
loop_
_entity_poly.entity_id
_entity_poly.type
_entity_poly.pdbx_seq_one_letter_code
_entity_poly.pdbx_strand_id
1 'polypeptide(L)'
;MDDWLVFGPGDVDLARSPLRASLDAETFVLGAFNPGMTRLPNGNLLLMVRVAEALAEPIRDGHIHAIRWTAGGFVLDRWPLDGVDARDPRMFRFTEEPWRPLGLTSLS
;
A
#
# COMPACT_ATOMS: atom_id res chain seq x y z
N MET A 1 -17.36 -22.26 18.00
CA MET A 1 -17.88 -20.92 17.65
C MET A 1 -16.87 -20.42 16.66
N ASP A 2 -17.28 -20.32 15.40
CA ASP A 2 -16.32 -20.23 14.29
C ASP A 2 -16.21 -18.78 13.86
N ASP A 3 -14.97 -18.33 13.66
CA ASP A 3 -14.68 -17.01 13.15
C ASP A 3 -14.68 -17.03 11.62
N TRP A 4 -15.22 -15.96 11.01
CA TRP A 4 -15.32 -15.82 9.56
C TRP A 4 -14.62 -14.55 9.10
N LEU A 5 -13.88 -14.63 8.00
CA LEU A 5 -13.41 -13.46 7.29
C LEU A 5 -14.59 -12.87 6.51
N VAL A 6 -15.08 -11.71 6.94
CA VAL A 6 -16.25 -11.04 6.33
C VAL A 6 -15.89 -10.00 5.26
N PHE A 7 -14.61 -9.61 5.20
CA PHE A 7 -14.07 -8.70 4.20
C PHE A 7 -12.56 -8.93 4.09
N GLY A 8 -12.05 -9.06 2.87
CA GLY A 8 -10.64 -9.30 2.60
C GLY A 8 -10.16 -8.60 1.32
N PRO A 9 -8.88 -8.78 0.96
CA PRO A 9 -8.28 -8.15 -0.21
C PRO A 9 -9.03 -8.41 -1.53
N GLY A 10 -9.58 -9.62 -1.69
CA GLY A 10 -10.31 -10.02 -2.90
C GLY A 10 -11.66 -9.32 -3.09
N ASP A 11 -12.19 -8.67 -2.04
CA ASP A 11 -13.45 -7.91 -2.10
C ASP A 11 -13.24 -6.45 -2.56
N VAL A 12 -11.99 -6.04 -2.78
CA VAL A 12 -11.63 -4.67 -3.18
C VAL A 12 -11.36 -4.61 -4.68
N ASP A 13 -12.16 -3.82 -5.39
CA ASP A 13 -11.98 -3.56 -6.83
C ASP A 13 -10.96 -2.44 -7.08
N LEU A 14 -9.76 -2.81 -7.53
CA LEU A 14 -8.70 -1.85 -7.88
C LEU A 14 -9.01 -0.99 -9.10
N ALA A 15 -10.00 -1.32 -9.95
CA ALA A 15 -10.42 -0.43 -11.03
C ALA A 15 -10.95 0.91 -10.50
N ARG A 16 -11.27 0.98 -9.20
CA ARG A 16 -11.72 2.18 -8.49
C ARG A 16 -10.63 2.82 -7.62
N SER A 17 -9.41 2.29 -7.63
CA SER A 17 -8.31 2.81 -6.82
C SER A 17 -7.88 4.22 -7.28
N PRO A 18 -7.65 5.17 -6.35
CA PRO A 18 -7.03 6.45 -6.67
C PRO A 18 -5.63 6.32 -7.27
N LEU A 19 -4.90 5.24 -6.98
CA LEU A 19 -3.55 5.02 -7.50
C LEU A 19 -3.60 4.74 -9.00
N ARG A 20 -4.53 3.90 -9.45
CA ARG A 20 -4.71 3.53 -10.87
C ARG A 20 -5.00 4.71 -11.80
N ALA A 21 -5.47 5.84 -11.26
CA ALA A 21 -5.75 7.04 -12.06
C ALA A 21 -4.47 7.76 -12.55
N SER A 22 -3.32 7.55 -11.89
CA SER A 22 -2.10 8.34 -12.17
C SER A 22 -0.79 7.55 -12.07
N LEU A 23 -0.79 6.42 -11.34
CA LEU A 23 0.40 5.59 -11.15
C LEU A 23 0.57 4.65 -12.35
N ASP A 24 1.67 4.81 -13.07
CA ASP A 24 2.06 3.94 -14.18
C ASP A 24 2.84 2.70 -13.67
N ALA A 25 2.17 1.87 -12.88
CA ALA A 25 2.70 0.62 -12.36
C ALA A 25 1.60 -0.36 -11.99
N GLU A 26 1.88 -1.66 -12.12
CA GLU A 26 0.97 -2.68 -11.65
C GLU A 26 0.99 -2.78 -10.12
N THR A 27 -0.21 -2.88 -9.56
CA THR A 27 -0.46 -2.94 -8.13
C THR A 27 -1.48 -4.02 -7.78
N PHE A 28 -1.40 -4.50 -6.54
CA PHE A 28 -2.35 -5.44 -5.95
C PHE A 28 -2.78 -5.00 -4.54
N VAL A 29 -3.94 -5.49 -4.08
CA VAL A 29 -4.41 -5.25 -2.72
C VAL A 29 -3.60 -6.14 -1.79
N LEU A 30 -2.66 -5.54 -1.06
CA LEU A 30 -1.83 -6.23 -0.09
C LEU A 30 -2.65 -6.64 1.15
N GLY A 31 -3.62 -5.81 1.54
CA GLY A 31 -4.41 -6.04 2.73
C GLY A 31 -5.66 -5.17 2.81
N ALA A 32 -6.70 -5.70 3.44
CA ALA A 32 -7.89 -4.97 3.85
C ALA A 32 -8.12 -5.29 5.34
N PHE A 33 -7.81 -4.34 6.23
CA PHE A 33 -7.67 -4.64 7.66
C PHE A 33 -7.91 -3.41 8.55
N ASN A 34 -7.79 -3.60 9.87
CA ASN A 34 -7.96 -2.59 10.91
C ASN A 34 -9.21 -1.71 10.75
N PRO A 35 -10.41 -2.31 10.62
CA PRO A 35 -11.61 -1.53 10.40
C PRO A 35 -11.95 -0.69 11.64
N GLY A 36 -12.26 0.58 11.43
CA GLY A 36 -13.15 1.31 12.32
C GLY A 36 -14.56 0.75 12.16
N MET A 37 -15.29 0.52 13.26
CA MET A 37 -16.63 -0.03 13.22
C MET A 37 -17.58 0.77 14.10
N THR A 38 -18.77 1.07 13.59
CA THR A 38 -19.86 1.66 14.36
C THR A 38 -21.22 1.17 13.86
N ARG A 39 -22.25 1.30 14.69
CA ARG A 39 -23.65 1.06 14.30
C ARG A 39 -24.30 2.38 13.91
N LEU A 40 -24.90 2.42 12.74
CA LEU A 40 -25.63 3.57 12.22
C LEU A 40 -27.05 3.65 12.83
N PRO A 41 -27.72 4.82 12.80
CA PRO A 41 -29.07 4.99 13.37
C PRO A 41 -30.13 4.05 12.80
N ASN A 42 -29.96 3.59 11.56
CA ASN A 42 -30.85 2.63 10.90
C ASN A 42 -30.58 1.16 11.29
N GLY A 43 -29.62 0.91 12.20
CA GLY A 43 -29.27 -0.42 12.69
C GLY A 43 -28.16 -1.12 11.92
N ASN A 44 -27.77 -0.63 10.72
CA ASN A 44 -26.67 -1.21 9.93
C ASN A 44 -25.31 -0.98 10.60
N LEU A 45 -24.35 -1.84 10.28
CA LEU A 45 -22.95 -1.64 10.67
C LEU A 45 -22.20 -0.94 9.54
N LEU A 46 -21.44 0.10 9.90
CA LEU A 46 -20.44 0.70 9.02
C LEU A 46 -19.08 0.12 9.37
N LEU A 47 -18.38 -0.38 8.34
CA LEU A 47 -16.97 -0.76 8.41
C LEU A 47 -16.16 0.23 7.59
N MET A 48 -15.25 0.94 8.25
CA MET A 48 -14.26 1.81 7.61
C MET A 48 -12.93 1.05 7.55
N VAL A 49 -12.69 0.37 6.44
CA VAL A 49 -11.54 -0.54 6.28
C VAL A 49 -10.34 0.20 5.74
N ARG A 50 -9.15 -0.03 6.34
CA ARG A 50 -7.88 0.40 5.76
C ARG A 50 -7.48 -0.58 4.66
N VAL A 51 -7.33 -0.08 3.44
CA VAL A 51 -6.95 -0.86 2.27
C VAL A 51 -5.53 -0.50 1.89
N ALA A 52 -4.61 -1.45 1.98
CA ALA A 52 -3.23 -1.28 1.54
C ALA A 52 -3.07 -1.82 0.12
N GLU A 53 -2.54 -0.99 -0.78
CA GLU A 53 -2.21 -1.32 -2.17
C GLU A 53 -0.69 -1.25 -2.36
N ALA A 54 -0.11 -2.29 -2.95
CA ALA A 54 1.34 -2.45 -3.10
C ALA A 54 1.74 -2.63 -4.56
N LEU A 55 2.96 -2.21 -4.89
CA LEU A 55 3.58 -2.49 -6.19
C LEU A 55 3.77 -4.00 -6.38
N ALA A 56 3.40 -4.51 -7.54
CA ALA A 56 3.64 -5.91 -7.90
C ALA A 56 5.14 -6.18 -8.11
N GLU A 57 5.85 -5.23 -8.74
CA GLU A 57 7.29 -5.30 -9.00
C GLU A 57 7.99 -4.03 -8.46
N PRO A 58 8.29 -3.98 -7.15
CA PRO A 58 8.93 -2.81 -6.55
C PRO A 58 10.41 -2.68 -6.90
N ILE A 59 11.07 -3.76 -7.30
CA ILE A 59 12.50 -3.80 -7.65
C ILE A 59 12.62 -4.16 -9.13
N ARG A 60 13.16 -3.23 -9.92
CA ARG A 60 13.42 -3.41 -11.36
C ARG A 60 14.53 -2.46 -11.82
N ASP A 61 15.25 -2.83 -12.88
CA ASP A 61 16.31 -2.02 -13.49
C ASP A 61 17.39 -1.54 -12.49
N GLY A 62 17.73 -2.38 -11.50
CA GLY A 62 18.71 -2.05 -10.46
C GLY A 62 18.25 -1.03 -9.41
N HIS A 63 16.95 -0.69 -9.40
CA HIS A 63 16.37 0.28 -8.49
C HIS A 63 15.20 -0.30 -7.70
N ILE A 64 15.02 0.17 -6.47
CA ILE A 64 13.77 0.02 -5.73
C ILE A 64 12.89 1.24 -5.94
N HIS A 65 11.58 1.04 -6.00
CA HIS A 65 10.58 2.07 -6.24
C HIS A 65 9.70 2.28 -5.01
N ALA A 66 9.37 3.54 -4.72
CA ALA A 66 8.39 3.90 -3.68
C ALA A 66 7.24 4.70 -4.29
N ILE A 67 6.05 4.51 -3.74
CA ILE A 67 4.87 5.29 -4.12
C ILE A 67 4.89 6.61 -3.35
N ARG A 68 4.82 7.74 -4.05
CA ARG A 68 4.70 9.08 -3.45
C ARG A 68 3.45 9.79 -3.92
N TRP A 69 2.75 10.43 -2.99
CA TRP A 69 1.63 11.32 -3.29
C TRP A 69 2.11 12.72 -3.70
N THR A 70 1.39 13.32 -4.65
CA THR A 70 1.55 14.70 -5.10
C THR A 70 0.18 15.35 -5.26
N ALA A 71 0.14 16.68 -5.37
CA ALA A 71 -1.11 17.39 -5.68
C ALA A 71 -1.74 16.96 -7.02
N GLY A 72 -0.96 16.41 -7.96
CA GLY A 72 -1.43 15.94 -9.26
C GLY A 72 -1.72 14.44 -9.35
N GLY A 73 -1.55 13.68 -8.27
CA GLY A 73 -1.70 12.22 -8.26
C GLY A 73 -0.49 11.50 -7.66
N PHE A 74 -0.37 10.21 -7.94
CA PHE A 74 0.68 9.34 -7.41
C PHE A 74 1.80 9.13 -8.43
N VAL A 75 3.03 9.15 -7.95
CA VAL A 75 4.23 8.93 -8.76
C VAL A 75 5.13 7.87 -8.14
N LEU A 76 6.07 7.37 -8.93
CA LEU A 76 7.14 6.50 -8.47
C LEU A 76 8.43 7.28 -8.32
N ASP A 77 8.99 7.28 -7.11
CA ASP A 77 10.39 7.60 -6.90
C ASP A 77 11.23 6.33 -7.00
N ARG A 78 12.51 6.48 -7.33
CA ARG A 78 13.44 5.35 -7.47
C ARG A 78 14.76 5.62 -6.75
N TRP A 79 15.35 4.57 -6.19
CA TRP A 79 16.66 4.61 -5.55
C TRP A 79 17.51 3.41 -5.93
N PRO A 80 18.85 3.55 -6.00
CA PRO A 80 19.75 2.43 -6.21
C PRO A 80 19.54 1.33 -5.17
N LEU A 81 19.46 0.08 -5.64
CA LEU A 81 19.16 -1.07 -4.78
C LEU A 81 20.29 -1.37 -3.77
N ASP A 82 21.53 -1.00 -4.10
CA ASP A 82 22.71 -1.18 -3.25
C ASP A 82 22.75 -0.24 -2.03
N GLY A 83 21.99 0.86 -2.06
CA GLY A 83 21.87 1.82 -0.95
C GLY A 83 20.75 1.52 0.05
N VAL A 84 20.07 0.37 -0.06
CA VAL A 84 18.86 0.07 0.74
C VAL A 84 18.81 -1.37 1.27
N ASP A 85 18.14 -1.54 2.41
CA ASP A 85 17.71 -2.84 2.96
C ASP A 85 16.22 -3.06 2.67
N ALA A 86 15.92 -3.97 1.74
CA ALA A 86 14.58 -4.27 1.24
C ALA A 86 14.04 -5.64 1.70
N ARG A 87 14.49 -6.15 2.87
CA ARG A 87 14.03 -7.45 3.39
C ARG A 87 12.57 -7.48 3.86
N ASP A 88 11.98 -6.32 4.17
CA ASP A 88 10.54 -6.22 4.44
C ASP A 88 9.83 -5.99 3.10
N PRO A 89 8.86 -6.82 2.68
CA PRO A 89 8.22 -6.67 1.37
C PRO A 89 7.40 -5.37 1.23
N ARG A 90 7.13 -4.65 2.33
CA ARG A 90 6.26 -3.46 2.37
C ARG A 90 7.03 -2.14 2.31
N MET A 91 8.35 -2.20 2.51
CA MET A 91 9.19 -1.03 2.73
C MET A 91 10.66 -1.35 2.49
N PHE A 92 11.46 -0.31 2.35
CA PHE A 92 12.91 -0.45 2.40
C PHE A 92 13.50 0.64 3.29
N ARG A 93 14.69 0.37 3.82
CA ARG A 93 15.40 1.31 4.69
C ARG A 93 16.66 1.75 4.00
N PHE A 94 16.94 3.04 4.03
CA PHE A 94 18.22 3.55 3.55
C PHE A 94 19.33 3.15 4.53
N THR A 95 20.43 2.64 4.00
CA THR A 95 21.53 2.09 4.81
C THR A 95 22.57 3.13 5.19
N GLU A 96 22.69 4.22 4.42
CA GLU A 96 23.74 5.23 4.58
C GLU A 96 23.33 6.40 5.48
N GLU A 97 22.03 6.60 5.69
CA GLU A 97 21.51 7.76 6.43
C GLU A 97 21.46 7.49 7.95
N PRO A 98 21.94 8.42 8.81
CA PRO A 98 21.99 8.22 10.26
C PRO A 98 20.62 7.92 10.89
N TRP A 99 19.56 8.52 10.37
CA TRP A 99 18.19 8.35 10.87
C TRP A 99 17.41 7.23 10.17
N ARG A 100 18.01 6.51 9.22
CA ARG A 100 17.44 5.35 8.52
C ARG A 100 16.01 5.59 8.03
N PRO A 101 15.81 6.58 7.13
CA PRO A 101 14.50 6.85 6.55
C PRO A 101 13.94 5.59 5.88
N LEU A 102 12.62 5.58 5.70
CA LEU A 102 11.88 4.47 5.12
C LEU A 102 11.27 4.91 3.80
N GLY A 103 11.44 4.11 2.76
CA GLY A 103 10.62 4.16 1.56
C GLY A 103 9.53 3.11 1.62
N LEU A 104 8.34 3.41 1.10
CA LEU A 104 7.19 2.51 1.11
C LEU A 104 6.89 2.01 -0.29
N THR A 105 6.84 0.69 -0.46
CA THR A 105 6.43 0.02 -1.71
C THR A 105 4.90 -0.14 -1.79
N SER A 106 4.19 0.37 -0.78
CA SER A 106 2.74 0.29 -0.62
C SER A 106 2.17 1.56 0.00
N LEU A 107 0.89 1.83 -0.23
CA LEU A 107 0.14 2.94 0.37
C LEU A 107 -1.20 2.44 0.91
N SER A 108 -1.75 3.10 1.94
CA SER A 108 -3.01 2.73 2.57
C SER A 108 -3.80 3.90 3.12
#